data_AF-A0A1K0IED3-F1
#
_entry.id   AF-A0A1K0IED3-F1
#
_cell.length_a   1.000
_cell.length_b   1.000
_cell.length_c   1.000
_cell.angle_alpha   90.00
_cell.angle_beta   90.00
_cell.angle_gamma   90.00
#
_symmetry.space_group_name_H-M   'P 1'
#
loop_
_entity.id
_entity.type
_entity.pdbx_description
1 polymer ?
#
loop_
_entity_poly.entity_id
_entity_poly.type
_entity_poly.pdbx_seq_one_letter_code
_entity_poly.pdbx_strand_id
1 'polypeptide(L)'
;MDIKTIRKMNVRLLEREIGSLSALARLAGSSQSYLSQCVGPNAFRSIGDEMARRLEHAMKKPHGWMDEGHMEEGQVALARQIYDKLLQPPAAKLHAIAELLDMKRAAMEGLEHLTSDGQSSHETKGRVITLEDDATHKKTTKRGQSK
;
A
#
# COMPACT_ATOMS: atom_id res chain seq x y z
N MET A 1 9.91 -12.72 -12.09
CA MET A 1 9.45 -13.63 -13.16
C MET A 1 10.64 -13.87 -14.08
N ASP A 2 10.89 -15.11 -14.53
CA ASP A 2 12.05 -15.40 -15.41
C ASP A 2 11.83 -14.79 -16.82
N ILE A 3 12.90 -14.39 -17.50
CA ILE A 3 12.90 -13.85 -18.86
C ILE A 3 12.15 -14.79 -19.82
N LYS A 4 12.32 -16.10 -19.65
CA LYS A 4 11.64 -17.10 -20.49
C LYS A 4 10.12 -17.01 -20.34
N THR A 5 9.62 -16.77 -19.13
CA THR A 5 8.20 -16.63 -18.85
C THR A 5 7.67 -15.30 -19.39
N ILE A 6 8.43 -14.21 -19.22
CA ILE A 6 8.10 -12.90 -19.76
C ILE A 6 7.94 -12.97 -21.29
N ARG A 7 8.92 -13.55 -21.99
CA ARG A 7 8.85 -13.73 -23.45
C ARG A 7 7.62 -14.52 -23.89
N LYS A 8 7.26 -15.58 -23.18
CA LYS A 8 6.05 -16.38 -23.49
C LYS A 8 4.78 -15.56 -23.35
N MET A 9 4.67 -14.75 -22.29
CA MET A 9 3.55 -13.85 -22.09
C MET A 9 3.49 -12.78 -23.19
N ASN A 10 4.63 -12.20 -23.53
CA ASN A 10 4.73 -11.17 -24.56
C ASN A 10 4.35 -11.69 -25.95
N VAL A 11 4.67 -12.94 -26.30
CA VAL A 11 4.16 -13.55 -27.54
C VAL A 11 2.63 -13.62 -27.55
N ARG A 12 1.98 -13.91 -26.43
CA ARG A 12 0.51 -13.91 -26.36
C ARG A 12 -0.07 -12.50 -26.55
N LEU A 13 0.62 -11.46 -26.10
CA LEU A 13 0.22 -10.08 -26.37
C LEU A 13 0.34 -9.76 -27.86
N LEU A 14 1.47 -10.10 -28.49
CA LEU A 14 1.68 -9.88 -29.92
C LEU A 14 0.70 -10.70 -30.79
N GLU A 15 0.37 -11.91 -30.36
CA GLU A 15 -0.65 -12.75 -31.00
C GLU A 15 -2.02 -12.07 -30.98
N ARG A 16 -2.42 -11.48 -29.85
CA ARG A 16 -3.69 -10.75 -29.74
C ARG A 16 -3.69 -9.47 -30.56
N GLU A 17 -2.55 -8.76 -30.63
CA GLU A 17 -2.39 -7.54 -31.44
C GLU A 17 -2.58 -7.82 -32.93
N ILE A 18 -2.06 -8.94 -33.44
CA ILE A 18 -2.29 -9.38 -34.83
C ILE A 18 -3.63 -10.11 -35.01
N GLY A 19 -4.12 -10.76 -33.96
CA GLY A 19 -5.32 -11.61 -33.95
C GLY A 19 -5.05 -13.11 -34.22
N SER A 20 -3.84 -13.53 -34.58
CA SER A 20 -3.53 -14.95 -34.82
C SER A 20 -2.05 -15.31 -34.67
N LEU A 21 -1.77 -16.45 -34.03
CA LEU A 21 -0.43 -16.99 -33.89
C LEU A 21 0.21 -17.37 -35.23
N SER A 22 -0.59 -17.81 -36.20
CA SER A 22 -0.11 -18.17 -37.54
C SER A 22 0.41 -16.95 -38.29
N ALA A 23 -0.32 -15.84 -38.19
CA ALA A 23 0.09 -14.58 -38.82
C ALA A 23 1.36 -14.02 -38.15
N LEU A 24 1.45 -14.07 -36.82
CA LEU A 24 2.67 -13.71 -36.09
C LEU A 24 3.88 -14.56 -36.51
N ALA A 25 3.71 -15.88 -36.62
CA ALA A 25 4.77 -16.78 -37.07
C ALA A 25 5.28 -16.41 -38.47
N ARG A 26 4.36 -16.16 -39.42
CA ARG A 26 4.72 -15.75 -40.79
C ARG A 26 5.50 -14.43 -40.81
N LEU A 27 5.04 -13.43 -40.05
CA LEU A 27 5.73 -12.13 -39.95
C LEU A 27 7.14 -12.26 -39.35
N ALA A 28 7.31 -13.13 -38.37
CA ALA A 28 8.60 -13.40 -37.72
C ALA A 28 9.52 -14.37 -38.50
N GLY A 29 9.09 -14.85 -39.68
CA GLY A 29 9.85 -15.83 -40.46
C GLY A 29 10.01 -17.18 -39.75
N SER A 30 9.00 -17.60 -38.99
CA SER A 30 8.96 -18.86 -38.26
C SER A 30 7.72 -19.69 -38.61
N SER A 31 7.63 -20.92 -38.10
CA SER A 31 6.47 -21.78 -38.29
C SER A 31 5.46 -21.63 -37.15
N GLN A 32 4.17 -21.73 -37.47
CA GLN A 32 3.11 -21.72 -36.45
C GLN A 32 3.32 -22.84 -35.42
N SER A 33 3.76 -24.03 -35.87
CA SER A 33 4.09 -25.14 -34.99
C SER A 33 5.19 -24.78 -33.98
N TYR A 34 6.23 -24.05 -34.39
CA TYR A 34 7.29 -23.61 -33.49
C TYR A 34 6.74 -22.68 -32.39
N LEU A 35 5.96 -21.66 -32.76
CA LEU A 35 5.35 -20.77 -31.77
C LEU A 35 4.36 -21.53 -30.87
N SER A 36 3.59 -22.46 -31.42
CA SER A 36 2.69 -23.31 -30.63
C SER A 36 3.43 -24.17 -29.60
N GLN A 37 4.64 -24.66 -29.91
CA GLN A 37 5.49 -25.36 -28.93
C GLN A 37 6.05 -24.43 -27.85
N CYS A 38 6.11 -23.12 -28.10
CA CYS A 38 6.62 -22.13 -27.16
C CYS A 38 5.53 -21.59 -26.22
N VAL A 39 4.32 -21.38 -26.72
CA VAL A 39 3.24 -20.73 -25.95
C VAL A 39 1.97 -21.57 -25.79
N GLY A 40 1.78 -22.64 -26.57
CA GLY A 40 0.61 -23.52 -26.51
C GLY A 40 0.39 -24.23 -25.17
N PRO A 41 -0.74 -24.94 -25.01
CA PRO A 41 -1.11 -25.61 -23.75
C PRO A 41 -0.06 -26.62 -23.26
N ASN A 42 0.63 -27.30 -24.19
CA ASN A 42 1.72 -28.24 -23.90
C ASN A 42 3.09 -27.66 -24.28
N ALA A 43 3.32 -26.37 -24.02
CA ALA A 43 4.53 -25.69 -24.42
C ALA A 43 5.77 -26.14 -23.63
N PHE A 44 6.59 -26.98 -24.24
CA PHE A 44 7.87 -27.44 -23.70
C PHE A 44 9.07 -26.60 -24.13
N ARG A 45 8.92 -25.77 -25.18
CA ARG A 45 10.01 -24.96 -25.72
C ARG A 45 10.05 -23.57 -25.06
N SER A 46 11.25 -23.00 -24.97
CA SER A 46 11.46 -21.60 -24.56
C SER A 46 11.86 -20.74 -25.77
N ILE A 47 11.61 -19.44 -25.66
CA ILE A 47 11.95 -18.47 -26.70
C ILE A 47 13.36 -17.95 -26.43
N GLY A 48 14.29 -18.33 -27.31
CA GLY A 48 15.66 -17.85 -27.29
C GLY A 48 15.77 -16.40 -27.78
N ASP A 49 16.95 -15.81 -27.58
CA ASP A 49 17.21 -14.40 -27.89
C ASP A 49 16.97 -14.08 -29.37
N GLU A 50 17.46 -14.93 -30.26
CA GLU A 50 17.30 -14.74 -31.71
C GLU A 50 15.81 -14.65 -32.12
N MET A 51 14.97 -15.55 -31.60
CA MET A 51 13.53 -15.52 -31.88
C MET A 51 12.86 -14.30 -31.25
N ALA A 52 13.28 -13.91 -30.04
CA ALA A 52 12.77 -12.70 -29.39
C ALA A 52 13.04 -11.46 -30.25
N ARG A 53 14.28 -11.29 -30.76
CA ARG A 53 14.64 -10.17 -31.65
C ARG A 53 13.90 -10.19 -32.98
N ARG A 54 13.71 -11.37 -33.57
CA ARG A 54 12.90 -11.49 -34.80
C ARG A 54 11.46 -11.06 -34.58
N LEU A 55 10.85 -11.45 -33.45
CA LEU A 55 9.49 -11.05 -33.10
C LEU A 55 9.38 -9.54 -32.89
N GLU A 56 10.36 -8.92 -32.22
CA GLU A 56 10.41 -7.46 -32.06
C GLU A 56 10.49 -6.74 -33.40
N HIS A 57 11.39 -7.19 -34.28
CA HIS A 57 11.55 -6.61 -35.60
C HIS A 57 10.28 -6.75 -36.45
N ALA A 58 9.69 -7.95 -36.47
CA ALA A 58 8.46 -8.25 -37.20
C ALA A 58 7.28 -7.38 -36.74
N MET A 59 7.22 -7.10 -35.44
CA MET A 59 6.17 -6.29 -34.81
C MET A 59 6.53 -4.81 -34.69
N LYS A 60 7.67 -4.39 -35.26
CA LYS A 60 8.21 -3.02 -35.16
C LYS A 60 8.28 -2.50 -33.72
N LYS A 61 8.57 -3.40 -32.77
CA LYS A 61 8.77 -3.05 -31.35
C LYS A 61 10.24 -2.68 -31.12
N PRO A 62 10.54 -1.87 -30.09
CA PRO A 62 11.92 -1.54 -29.75
C PRO A 62 12.69 -2.80 -29.32
N HIS A 63 14.01 -2.74 -29.49
CA HIS A 63 14.90 -3.80 -29.00
C HIS A 63 14.77 -3.95 -27.48
N GLY A 64 14.58 -5.18 -27.01
CA GLY A 64 14.40 -5.46 -25.57
C GLY A 64 12.94 -5.57 -25.15
N TRP A 65 11.99 -5.19 -26.01
CA TRP A 65 10.57 -5.22 -25.69
C TRP A 65 10.10 -6.62 -25.23
N MET A 66 10.61 -7.71 -25.83
CA MET A 66 10.25 -9.07 -25.46
C MET A 66 10.77 -9.50 -24.07
N ASP A 67 11.73 -8.77 -23.50
CA ASP A 67 12.35 -9.07 -22.20
C ASP A 67 11.75 -8.24 -21.05
N GLU A 68 10.97 -7.22 -21.39
CA GLU A 68 10.24 -6.40 -20.43
C GLU A 68 8.85 -6.98 -20.16
N GLY A 69 8.41 -6.94 -18.91
CA GLY A 69 7.08 -7.40 -18.54
C GLY A 69 6.01 -6.40 -19.00
N HIS A 70 5.20 -6.78 -19.98
CA HIS A 70 4.08 -5.96 -20.45
C HIS A 70 2.77 -6.49 -19.86
N MET A 71 1.92 -5.56 -19.42
CA MET A 71 0.55 -5.87 -19.03
C MET A 71 -0.40 -5.52 -20.17
N GLU A 72 -1.49 -6.27 -20.27
CA GLU A 72 -2.54 -5.96 -21.24
C GLU A 72 -3.18 -4.61 -20.90
N GLU A 73 -3.43 -3.79 -21.91
CA GLU A 73 -3.93 -2.41 -21.72
C GLU A 73 -5.25 -2.37 -20.94
N GLY A 74 -6.11 -3.38 -21.14
CA GLY A 74 -7.34 -3.55 -20.36
C GLY A 74 -7.09 -3.86 -18.87
N GLN A 75 -6.00 -4.56 -18.53
CA GLN A 75 -5.61 -4.80 -17.14
C GLN A 75 -5.09 -3.53 -16.48
N VAL A 76 -4.34 -2.70 -17.22
CA VAL A 76 -3.86 -1.40 -16.74
C VAL A 76 -5.04 -0.45 -16.47
N ALA A 77 -6.01 -0.40 -17.39
CA ALA A 77 -7.23 0.40 -17.21
C ALA A 77 -8.05 -0.05 -15.99
N LEU A 78 -8.23 -1.36 -15.81
CA LEU A 78 -8.92 -1.91 -14.64
C LEU A 78 -8.16 -1.61 -13.33
N ALA A 79 -6.84 -1.79 -13.32
CA ALA A 79 -6.00 -1.48 -12.17
C ALA A 79 -6.13 -0.02 -11.78
N ARG A 80 -6.17 0.89 -12.76
CA ARG A 80 -6.42 2.32 -12.53
C ARG A 80 -7.81 2.57 -11.92
N GLN A 81 -8.85 1.96 -12.47
CA GLN A 81 -10.21 2.09 -11.91
C GLN A 81 -10.31 1.57 -10.47
N ILE A 82 -9.68 0.43 -10.18
CA ILE A 82 -9.64 -0.14 -8.82
C ILE A 82 -8.88 0.82 -7.90
N TYR A 83 -7.71 1.30 -8.33
CA TYR A 83 -6.92 2.25 -7.57
C TYR A 83 -7.72 3.52 -7.25
N ASP A 84 -8.37 4.12 -8.24
CA ASP A 84 -9.21 5.30 -8.05
C ASP A 84 -10.34 5.04 -7.04
N LYS A 85 -10.99 3.87 -7.09
CA LYS A 85 -12.01 3.46 -6.11
C LYS A 85 -11.45 3.30 -4.70
N LEU A 86 -10.23 2.78 -4.55
CA LEU A 86 -9.59 2.59 -3.25
C LEU A 86 -9.10 3.92 -2.66
N LEU A 87 -8.68 4.86 -3.51
CA LEU A 87 -8.22 6.19 -3.11
C LEU A 87 -9.33 7.24 -2.94
N GLN A 88 -10.59 6.88 -3.20
CA GLN A 88 -11.76 7.67 -2.84
C GLN A 88 -12.22 7.21 -1.44
N PRO A 89 -11.65 7.72 -0.33
CA PRO A 89 -12.25 7.48 0.97
C PRO A 89 -13.70 7.99 0.91
N PRO A 90 -14.69 7.21 1.39
CA PRO A 90 -16.07 7.66 1.42
C PRO A 90 -16.12 9.03 2.08
N ALA A 91 -16.76 10.02 1.45
CA ALA A 91 -16.78 11.41 1.93
C ALA A 91 -17.13 11.51 3.43
N ALA A 92 -18.01 10.63 3.90
CA ALA A 92 -18.35 10.51 5.32
C ALA A 92 -17.14 10.23 6.24
N LYS A 93 -16.18 9.38 5.81
CA LYS A 93 -14.95 9.13 6.57
C LYS A 93 -14.01 10.33 6.55
N LEU A 94 -13.92 11.05 5.43
CA LEU A 94 -13.14 12.29 5.35
C LEU A 94 -13.73 13.37 6.25
N HIS A 95 -15.05 13.55 6.26
CA HIS A 95 -15.72 14.48 7.17
C HIS A 95 -15.49 14.09 8.63
N ALA A 96 -15.66 12.82 8.99
CA ALA A 96 -15.40 12.36 10.36
C ALA A 96 -13.94 12.57 10.78
N ILE A 97 -12.98 12.34 9.88
CA ILE A 97 -11.55 12.60 10.14
C ILE A 97 -11.30 14.11 10.28
N ALA A 98 -11.88 14.94 9.42
CA ALA A 98 -11.76 16.40 9.49
C ALA A 98 -12.35 16.94 10.80
N GLU A 99 -13.54 16.49 11.19
CA GLU A 99 -14.15 16.82 12.48
C GLU A 99 -13.26 16.39 13.66
N LEU A 100 -12.68 15.18 13.63
CA LEU A 100 -11.77 14.71 14.68
C LEU A 100 -10.49 15.56 14.78
N LEU A 101 -9.95 16.00 13.63
CA LEU A 101 -8.77 16.86 13.58
C LEU A 101 -9.08 18.28 14.06
N ASP A 102 -10.24 18.83 13.70
CA ASP A 102 -10.71 20.15 14.16
C ASP A 102 -11.01 20.15 15.67
N MET A 103 -11.63 19.08 16.19
CA MET A 103 -11.84 18.90 17.64
C MET A 103 -10.51 18.81 18.40
N LYS A 104 -9.52 18.11 17.84
CA LYS A 104 -8.19 18.01 18.45
C LYS A 104 -7.45 19.35 18.44
N ARG A 105 -7.66 20.18 17.41
CA ARG A 105 -7.11 21.54 17.33
C ARG A 105 -7.72 22.46 18.38
N ALA A 106 -9.03 22.47 18.54
CA ALA A 106 -9.71 23.25 19.58
C ALA A 106 -9.32 22.79 21.00
N ALA A 107 -9.12 21.49 21.22
CA ALA A 107 -8.64 20.96 22.50
C ALA A 107 -7.17 21.33 22.79
N MET A 108 -6.31 21.44 21.77
CA MET A 108 -4.93 21.94 21.93
C MET A 108 -4.91 23.45 22.22
N GLU A 109 -5.68 24.25 21.48
CA GLU A 109 -5.81 25.70 21.70
C GLU A 109 -6.36 26.00 23.12
N GLY A 110 -7.33 25.22 23.60
CA GLY A 110 -7.83 25.34 24.99
C GLY A 110 -6.82 24.92 26.07
N LEU A 111 -5.87 24.03 25.76
CA LEU A 111 -4.83 23.60 26.68
C LEU A 111 -3.65 24.59 26.72
N GLU A 112 -3.37 25.28 25.62
CA GLU A 112 -2.36 26.34 25.50
C GLU A 112 -2.72 27.59 26.34
N HIS A 113 -4.01 27.91 26.48
CA HIS A 113 -4.45 29.03 27.34
C HIS A 113 -4.38 28.72 28.85
N LEU A 114 -4.34 27.44 29.25
CA LEU A 114 -4.18 27.04 30.66
C LEU A 114 -2.72 27.02 31.13
N THR A 115 -1.77 26.88 30.19
CA THR A 115 -0.32 26.89 30.52
C THR A 115 0.28 28.30 30.50
N SER A 116 -0.42 29.28 29.94
CA SER A 116 0.01 30.68 29.87
C SER A 116 -0.22 31.49 31.17
N ASP A 117 -1.15 31.10 32.04
CA ASP A 117 -1.50 31.87 33.26
C ASP A 117 -0.72 31.42 34.52
N GLY A 118 0.32 30.60 34.36
CA GLY A 118 1.16 30.07 35.45
C GLY A 118 2.44 30.85 35.74
N GLN A 119 2.61 32.09 35.25
CA GLN A 119 3.70 32.97 35.65
C GLN A 119 3.16 34.27 36.24
N SER A 120 2.65 34.21 37.47
CA SER A 120 2.68 35.37 38.35
C SER A 120 3.23 34.98 39.72
N SER A 121 4.26 35.73 40.10
CA SER A 121 5.07 35.60 41.28
C SER A 121 4.21 35.72 42.55
N HIS A 122 4.27 34.74 43.45
CA HIS A 122 3.86 34.95 44.83
C HIS A 122 5.04 34.70 45.77
N GLU A 123 5.51 35.81 46.32
CA GLU A 123 6.58 35.98 47.27
C GLU A 123 6.35 35.10 48.52
N THR A 124 7.30 34.20 48.79
CA THR A 124 7.31 33.33 49.96
C THR A 124 7.66 34.14 51.21
N LYS A 125 6.66 34.68 51.91
CA LYS A 125 6.83 35.05 53.34
C LYS A 125 6.53 33.82 54.20
N GLY A 126 7.60 33.15 54.60
CA GLY A 126 7.55 32.01 55.52
C GLY A 126 6.91 32.40 56.84
N ARG A 127 5.80 31.74 57.18
CA ARG A 127 5.28 31.67 58.54
C ARG A 127 5.59 30.27 59.05
N VAL A 128 6.69 30.16 59.78
CA VAL A 128 7.06 28.97 60.56
C VAL A 128 5.94 28.74 61.57
N ILE A 129 5.25 27.60 61.44
CA ILE A 129 4.35 27.07 62.45
C ILE A 129 4.97 25.78 62.95
N THR A 130 5.48 25.86 64.17
CA THR A 130 6.04 24.77 64.96
C THR A 130 4.98 23.70 65.17
N LEU A 131 5.36 22.44 64.90
CA LEU A 131 4.57 21.26 65.22
C LEU A 131 4.59 21.08 66.75
N GLU A 132 3.43 21.25 67.39
CA GLU A 132 3.22 20.72 68.73
C GLU A 132 2.63 19.32 68.60
N ASP A 133 3.47 18.34 68.97
CA ASP A 133 3.04 16.99 69.30
C ASP A 133 2.08 17.05 70.48
N ASP A 134 0.86 16.55 70.31
CA ASP A 134 0.13 16.04 71.47
C ASP A 134 -0.70 14.81 71.13
N ALA A 135 -0.26 13.71 71.73
CA ALA A 135 -0.89 12.40 71.67
C ALA A 135 -2.19 12.41 72.48
N THR A 136 -3.24 11.73 72.00
CA THR A 136 -4.09 10.92 72.90
C THR A 136 -4.90 9.87 72.16
N HIS A 137 -4.83 8.66 72.71
CA HIS A 137 -5.50 7.42 72.34
C HIS A 137 -7.03 7.47 72.33
N LYS A 138 -7.66 6.63 71.48
CA LYS A 138 -8.47 5.49 71.98
C LYS A 138 -8.82 4.44 70.90
N LYS A 139 -8.52 3.20 71.28
CA LYS A 139 -8.88 1.90 70.69
C LYS A 139 -10.39 1.64 70.75
N THR A 140 -10.92 0.83 69.81
CA THR A 140 -11.92 -0.26 69.98
C THR A 140 -12.24 -0.87 68.59
N THR A 141 -11.74 -2.04 68.18
CA THR A 141 -12.15 -3.45 68.46
C THR A 141 -13.09 -4.09 67.42
N LYS A 142 -12.55 -5.19 66.83
CA LYS A 142 -13.14 -6.53 66.58
C LYS A 142 -14.08 -6.82 65.40
N ARG A 143 -13.54 -7.69 64.52
CA ARG A 143 -13.96 -9.06 64.12
C ARG A 143 -15.42 -9.31 63.66
N GLY A 144 -15.52 -9.94 62.48
CA GLY A 144 -16.62 -10.84 62.13
C GLY A 144 -16.42 -11.51 60.77
N GLN A 145 -15.79 -12.70 60.75
CA GLN A 145 -15.96 -13.70 59.68
C GLN A 145 -17.37 -14.30 59.77
N SER A 146 -17.95 -14.68 58.63
CA SER A 146 -18.51 -16.02 58.36
C SER A 146 -19.47 -15.99 57.16
N LYS A 147 -19.10 -16.69 56.09
CA LYS A 147 -19.76 -17.94 55.66
C LYS A 147 -18.86 -18.69 54.70
#